data_AF-A0A974YDJ5-F1
#
_entry.id   AF-A0A974YDJ5-F1
#
_cell.length_a   1.000
_cell.length_b   1.000
_cell.length_c   1.000
_cell.angle_alpha   90.00
_cell.angle_beta   90.00
_cell.angle_gamma   90.00
#
_symmetry.space_group_name_H-M   'P 1'
#
loop_
_entity.id
_entity.type
_entity.pdbx_description
1 polymer ?
#
loop_
_entity_poly.entity_id
_entity_poly.type
_entity_poly.pdbx_seq_one_letter_code
_entity_poly.pdbx_strand_id
1 'polypeptide(L)'
;MRLDGAVLASIDIAMRKASTAVLFQANSEAVWEYCKPGAPAPGLELTNGGLAPFGGGMPLRGPDGEVIGALGVSGGTVAQDVEVAHAGFAAFEALTR
;
A
#
# COMPACT_ATOMS: atom_id res chain seq x y z
N MET A 1 4.47 -2.65 11.99
CA MET A 1 4.85 -2.16 13.34
C MET A 1 4.18 -0.81 13.57
N ARG A 2 3.87 -0.43 14.82
CA ARG A 2 3.31 0.89 15.14
C ARG A 2 4.33 1.69 15.94
N LEU A 3 4.64 2.91 15.50
CA LEU A 3 5.49 3.83 16.25
C LEU A 3 4.71 4.51 17.38
N ASP A 4 5.40 4.89 18.45
CA ASP A 4 4.79 5.61 19.56
C ASP A 4 4.22 6.96 19.08
N GLY A 5 3.06 7.33 19.63
CA GLY A 5 2.34 8.54 19.22
C GLY A 5 1.66 8.47 17.84
N ALA A 6 1.85 7.39 17.06
CA ALA A 6 1.16 7.25 15.77
C ALA A 6 -0.37 7.13 15.96
N VAL A 7 -1.11 7.73 15.02
CA VAL A 7 -2.58 7.69 14.97
C VAL A 7 -3.06 6.24 15.00
N LEU A 8 -4.01 5.91 15.88
CA LEU A 8 -4.46 4.52 16.07
C LEU A 8 -5.11 3.93 14.81
N ALA A 9 -5.84 4.74 14.04
CA ALA A 9 -6.43 4.32 12.77
C ALA A 9 -5.38 3.89 11.73
N SER A 10 -4.14 4.39 11.84
CA SER A 10 -3.06 4.04 10.92
C SER A 10 -2.65 2.57 10.98
N ILE A 11 -2.98 1.85 12.05
CA ILE A 11 -2.76 0.40 12.12
C ILE A 11 -3.55 -0.30 11.01
N ASP A 12 -4.86 -0.08 10.97
CA ASP A 12 -5.76 -0.68 9.99
C ASP A 12 -5.47 -0.13 8.58
N ILE A 13 -5.27 1.18 8.45
CA ILE A 13 -4.99 1.81 7.15
C ILE A 13 -3.68 1.29 6.54
N ALA A 14 -2.60 1.16 7.33
CA ALA A 14 -1.33 0.62 6.84
C ALA A 14 -1.47 -0.82 6.36
N MET A 15 -2.20 -1.65 7.11
CA MET A 15 -2.49 -3.03 6.69
C MET A 15 -3.32 -3.06 5.41
N ARG A 16 -4.36 -2.23 5.29
CA ARG A 16 -5.18 -2.14 4.07
C ARG A 16 -4.40 -1.65 2.87
N LYS A 17 -3.47 -0.70 3.01
CA LYS A 17 -2.60 -0.26 1.91
C LYS A 17 -1.71 -1.41 1.42
N ALA A 18 -1.12 -2.18 2.34
CA ALA A 18 -0.36 -3.37 1.98
C ALA A 18 -1.24 -4.42 1.28
N SER A 19 -2.45 -4.68 1.80
CA SER A 19 -3.42 -5.58 1.18
C SER A 19 -3.85 -5.13 -0.21
N THR A 20 -4.17 -3.84 -0.40
CA THR A 20 -4.43 -3.27 -1.72
C THR A 20 -3.25 -3.53 -2.66
N ALA A 21 -2.04 -3.25 -2.20
CA ALA A 21 -0.87 -3.35 -3.07
C ALA A 21 -0.56 -4.79 -3.52
N VAL A 22 -0.68 -5.76 -2.61
CA VAL A 22 -0.42 -7.18 -2.95
C VAL A 22 -1.54 -7.77 -3.82
N LEU A 23 -2.82 -7.47 -3.53
CA LEU A 23 -3.96 -8.05 -4.25
C LEU A 23 -4.04 -7.56 -5.70
N PHE A 24 -3.62 -6.32 -5.96
CA PHE A 24 -3.63 -5.73 -7.30
C PHE A 24 -2.24 -5.70 -7.95
N GLN A 25 -1.21 -6.21 -7.26
CA GLN A 25 0.18 -6.21 -7.71
C GLN A 25 0.68 -4.84 -8.22
N ALA A 26 0.19 -3.77 -7.60
CA ALA A 26 0.43 -2.38 -7.97
C ALA A 26 0.54 -1.51 -6.72
N ASN A 27 1.10 -0.31 -6.83
CA ASN A 27 1.04 0.61 -5.70
C ASN A 27 -0.42 0.94 -5.35
N SER A 28 -0.71 1.13 -4.08
CA SER A 28 -2.09 1.29 -3.61
C SER A 28 -2.81 2.48 -4.25
N GLU A 29 -2.12 3.57 -4.55
CA GLU A 29 -2.68 4.72 -5.26
C GLU A 29 -3.12 4.43 -6.69
N ALA A 30 -2.47 3.48 -7.39
CA ALA A 30 -2.83 3.14 -8.77
C ALA A 30 -4.23 2.51 -8.86
N VAL A 31 -4.68 1.87 -7.78
CA VAL A 31 -6.01 1.25 -7.70
C VAL A 31 -7.13 2.29 -7.69
N TRP A 32 -6.86 3.54 -7.28
CA TRP A 32 -7.86 4.62 -7.27
C TRP A 32 -8.46 4.90 -8.64
N GLU A 33 -7.67 4.74 -9.70
CA GLU A 33 -8.12 4.97 -11.08
C GLU A 33 -9.27 4.05 -11.51
N TYR A 34 -9.48 2.94 -10.79
CA TYR A 34 -10.60 2.02 -11.01
C TYR A 34 -11.77 2.25 -10.06
N CYS A 35 -11.51 2.79 -8.86
CA CYS A 35 -12.47 2.89 -7.76
C CYS A 35 -13.27 4.20 -7.74
N LYS A 36 -12.67 5.29 -8.22
CA LYS A 36 -13.23 6.64 -8.08
C LYS A 36 -14.58 6.80 -8.80
N PRO A 37 -15.46 7.72 -8.38
CA PRO A 37 -16.71 7.98 -9.08
C PRO A 37 -16.48 8.21 -10.59
N GLY A 38 -17.21 7.47 -11.43
CA GLY A 38 -17.07 7.52 -12.89
C GLY A 38 -15.95 6.66 -13.48
N ALA A 39 -15.15 5.97 -12.67
CA ALA A 39 -14.17 4.98 -13.11
C ALA A 39 -14.85 3.64 -13.52
N PRO A 40 -14.11 2.68 -14.11
CA PRO A 40 -14.68 1.41 -14.56
C PRO A 40 -15.28 0.52 -13.45
N ALA A 41 -14.85 0.66 -12.19
CA ALA A 41 -15.34 -0.15 -11.07
C ALA A 41 -15.60 0.69 -9.80
N PRO A 42 -16.59 1.59 -9.81
CA PRO A 42 -16.89 2.42 -8.64
C PRO A 42 -17.27 1.57 -7.43
N GLY A 43 -16.67 1.84 -6.27
CA GLY A 43 -16.90 1.06 -5.05
C GLY A 43 -16.05 -0.21 -4.94
N LEU A 44 -15.10 -0.45 -5.84
CA LEU A 44 -14.13 -1.55 -5.75
C LEU A 44 -13.39 -1.55 -4.41
N GLU A 45 -13.18 -0.38 -3.80
CA GLU A 45 -12.57 -0.23 -2.49
C GLU A 45 -13.36 -0.88 -1.34
N LEU A 46 -14.63 -1.22 -1.54
CA LEU A 46 -15.47 -1.92 -0.57
C LEU A 46 -15.27 -3.44 -0.61
N THR A 47 -14.59 -3.96 -1.64
CA THR A 47 -14.31 -5.40 -1.80
C THR A 47 -13.19 -5.85 -0.87
N ASN A 48 -12.95 -7.18 -0.79
CA ASN A 48 -11.83 -7.76 -0.06
C ASN A 48 -11.76 -7.35 1.44
N GLY A 49 -12.92 -7.11 2.05
CA GLY A 49 -13.01 -6.64 3.44
C GLY A 49 -12.66 -5.16 3.63
N GLY A 50 -12.42 -4.42 2.54
CA GLY A 50 -12.11 -3.00 2.45
C GLY A 50 -10.66 -2.73 2.04
N LEU A 51 -10.48 -1.95 0.98
CA LEU A 51 -9.18 -1.54 0.46
C LEU A 51 -8.87 -0.10 0.87
N ALA A 52 -7.60 0.26 0.80
CA ALA A 52 -7.13 1.64 0.90
C ALA A 52 -6.46 2.04 -0.42
N PRO A 53 -7.21 2.51 -1.43
CA PRO A 53 -6.68 2.85 -2.76
C PRO A 53 -6.08 4.26 -2.79
N PHE A 54 -5.09 4.53 -1.95
CA PHE A 54 -4.34 5.79 -1.91
C PHE A 54 -2.92 5.57 -1.41
N GLY A 55 -2.04 6.55 -1.61
CA GLY A 55 -0.59 6.38 -1.52
C GLY A 55 -0.07 5.80 -0.21
N GLY A 56 0.93 4.93 -0.29
CA GLY A 56 1.69 4.37 0.84
C GLY A 56 1.72 2.85 0.93
N GLY A 57 1.16 2.12 -0.04
CA GLY A 57 1.30 0.67 -0.18
C GLY A 57 2.08 0.30 -1.43
N MET A 58 3.03 -0.64 -1.33
CA MET A 58 3.88 -1.08 -2.44
C MET A 58 4.04 -2.60 -2.46
N PRO A 59 3.90 -3.27 -3.63
CA PRO A 59 4.16 -4.70 -3.75
C PRO A 59 5.66 -4.99 -3.65
N LEU A 60 6.02 -6.06 -2.95
CA LEU A 60 7.38 -6.58 -2.85
C LEU A 60 7.56 -7.70 -3.88
N ARG A 61 8.59 -7.57 -4.72
CA ARG A 61 8.89 -8.55 -5.77
C ARG A 61 10.16 -9.33 -5.46
N GLY A 62 10.12 -10.64 -5.66
CA GLY A 62 11.28 -11.52 -5.56
C GLY A 62 12.25 -11.36 -6.74
N PRO A 63 13.39 -12.08 -6.72
CA PRO A 63 14.40 -12.02 -7.80
C PRO A 63 13.89 -12.44 -9.18
N ASP A 64 12.84 -13.24 -9.23
CA ASP A 64 12.14 -13.70 -10.44
C ASP A 64 11.05 -12.71 -10.91
N GLY A 65 10.83 -11.62 -10.17
CA GLY A 65 9.80 -10.62 -10.45
C GLY A 65 8.42 -10.96 -9.87
N GLU A 66 8.25 -12.12 -9.25
CA GLU A 66 6.99 -12.54 -8.64
C GLU A 66 6.67 -11.71 -7.40
N VAL A 67 5.38 -11.39 -7.19
CA VAL A 67 4.96 -10.66 -5.99
C VAL A 67 4.95 -11.62 -4.81
N ILE A 68 5.85 -11.40 -3.86
CA ILE A 68 6.02 -12.23 -2.65
C ILE A 68 5.42 -11.60 -1.39
N GLY A 69 4.92 -10.37 -1.50
CA GLY A 69 4.29 -9.65 -0.41
C GLY A 69 4.04 -8.19 -0.75
N ALA A 70 3.81 -7.38 0.27
CA ALA A 70 3.72 -5.93 0.16
C ALA A 70 4.10 -5.27 1.48
N LEU A 71 4.47 -4.00 1.40
CA LEU A 71 4.58 -3.11 2.56
C LEU A 71 3.49 -2.04 2.49
N GLY A 72 3.08 -1.54 3.66
CA GLY A 72 2.09 -0.49 3.77
C GLY A 72 2.42 0.44 4.93
N VAL A 73 2.31 1.75 4.69
CA VAL A 73 2.66 2.81 5.63
C VAL A 73 1.47 3.74 5.82
N SER A 74 1.19 4.09 7.07
CA SER A 74 0.25 5.13 7.42
C SER A 74 0.67 5.82 8.72
N GLY A 75 0.48 7.13 8.76
CA GLY A 75 0.64 7.93 9.98
C GLY A 75 0.90 9.40 9.71
N GLY A 76 1.52 9.73 8.57
CA GLY A 76 1.78 11.10 8.15
C GLY A 76 0.75 11.60 7.13
N THR A 77 1.15 12.63 6.40
CA THR A 77 0.48 12.98 5.14
C THR A 77 0.67 11.86 4.11
N VAL A 78 -0.20 11.78 3.09
CA VAL A 78 -0.07 10.76 2.03
C VAL A 78 1.29 10.80 1.35
N ALA A 79 1.86 12.00 1.14
CA ALA A 79 3.20 12.15 0.56
C ALA A 79 4.30 11.57 1.47
N GLN A 80 4.21 11.79 2.79
CA GLN A 80 5.15 11.21 3.75
C GLN A 80 4.99 9.68 3.86
N ASP A 81 3.76 9.18 3.81
CA ASP A 81 3.52 7.73 3.78
C ASP A 81 4.19 7.08 2.55
N VAL A 82 4.10 7.73 1.38
CA VAL A 82 4.77 7.29 0.14
C VAL A 82 6.28 7.35 0.26
N GLU A 83 6.84 8.43 0.81
CA GLU A 83 8.29 8.58 1.02
C GLU A 83 8.86 7.47 1.92
N VAL A 84 8.20 7.19 3.04
CA VAL A 84 8.61 6.11 3.96
C VAL A 84 8.43 4.73 3.31
N ALA A 85 7.35 4.53 2.54
CA ALA A 85 7.13 3.29 1.81
C ALA A 85 8.27 3.02 0.79
N HIS A 86 8.70 4.05 0.04
CA HIS A 86 9.83 3.95 -0.87
C HIS A 86 11.15 3.65 -0.15
N ALA A 87 11.41 4.29 1.00
CA ALA A 87 12.59 4.00 1.79
C ALA A 87 12.62 2.53 2.26
N GLY A 88 11.48 2.01 2.72
CA GLY A 88 11.34 0.60 3.08
C GLY A 88 11.51 -0.35 1.89
N PHE A 89 10.95 -0.01 0.73
CA PHE A 89 11.10 -0.77 -0.50
C PHE A 89 12.56 -0.83 -0.96
N ALA A 90 13.26 0.31 -0.97
CA ALA A 90 14.67 0.39 -1.34
C ALA A 90 15.56 -0.45 -0.41
N ALA A 91 15.28 -0.43 0.90
CA ALA A 91 15.98 -1.27 1.86
C ALA A 91 15.73 -2.77 1.62
N PHE A 92 14.49 -3.15 1.29
CA PHE A 92 14.16 -4.52 0.89
C PHE A 92 14.93 -4.94 -0.36
N GLU A 93 14.91 -4.12 -1.43
CA GLU A 93 15.65 -4.42 -2.66
C GLU A 93 17.15 -4.59 -2.41
N ALA A 94 17.74 -3.80 -1.53
CA ALA A 94 19.16 -3.92 -1.18
C ALA A 94 19.51 -5.23 -0.46
N LEU A 95 18.54 -5.86 0.23
CA LEU A 95 18.71 -7.12 0.95
C LEU A 95 18.42 -8.35 0.09
N THR A 96 17.68 -8.21 -1.00
CA THR A 96 17.23 -9.31 -1.86
C THR A 96 17.91 -9.35 -3.23
N ARG A 97 18.86 -8.44 -3.47
CA ARG A 97 19.78 -8.46 -4.62
C ARG A 97 21.01 -9.30 -4.36
#